data_AF-A0A7X8CYD1-F1
#
_entry.id   AF-A0A7X8CYD1-F1
#
_cell.length_a   1.000
_cell.length_b   1.000
_cell.length_c   1.000
_cell.angle_alpha   90.00
_cell.angle_beta   90.00
_cell.angle_gamma   90.00
#
_symmetry.space_group_name_H-M   'P 1'
#
loop_
_entity.id
_entity.type
_entity.pdbx_description
1 polymer ?
#
loop_
_entity_poly.entity_id
_entity_poly.type
_entity_poly.pdbx_seq_one_letter_code
_entity_poly.pdbx_strand_id
1 'polypeptide(L)'
;MQHVILGFYILFFATGFMGGAALFVLGLRVRSRLIPPLLVFQVLFLVGLGLVALYAYLYGLWGTVPNPLALILGIVLTGMNAAIYAVAIVLVRRISPPASRRKAYPAAAEILAGLVILKSLASLALAAAGLSRPGARA
;
A
#
# COMPACT_ATOMS: atom_id res chain seq x y z
N MET A 1 -13.11 -15.72 13.17
CA MET A 1 -12.10 -14.68 12.88
C MET A 1 -12.12 -14.22 11.42
N GLN A 2 -12.17 -15.12 10.43
CA GLN A 2 -12.10 -14.77 8.99
C GLN A 2 -13.23 -13.83 8.49
N HIS A 3 -14.48 -14.06 8.89
CA HIS A 3 -15.61 -13.20 8.49
C HIS A 3 -15.52 -11.77 9.06
N VAL A 4 -14.95 -11.61 10.26
CA VAL A 4 -14.73 -10.30 10.88
C VAL A 4 -13.68 -9.51 10.10
N ILE A 5 -12.57 -10.17 9.75
CA ILE A 5 -11.50 -9.58 8.94
C ILE A 5 -12.02 -9.18 7.55
N LEU A 6 -12.83 -10.03 6.92
CA LEU A 6 -13.46 -9.73 5.63
C LEU A 6 -14.41 -8.51 5.74
N GLY A 7 -15.18 -8.41 6.82
CA GLY A 7 -16.03 -7.25 7.09
C GLY A 7 -15.24 -5.95 7.18
N PHE A 8 -14.09 -5.95 7.86
CA PHE A 8 -13.18 -4.80 7.88
C PHE A 8 -12.64 -4.46 6.50
N TYR A 9 -12.25 -5.46 5.69
CA TYR A 9 -11.81 -5.21 4.31
C TYR A 9 -12.89 -4.54 3.47
N ILE A 10 -14.14 -5.00 3.57
CA ILE A 10 -15.27 -4.40 2.87
C ILE A 10 -15.52 -2.96 3.35
N LEU A 11 -15.46 -2.71 4.65
CA LEU A 11 -15.66 -1.37 5.22
C LEU A 11 -14.55 -0.40 4.78
N PHE A 12 -13.29 -0.81 4.86
CA PHE A 12 -12.15 -0.02 4.41
C PHE A 12 -12.17 0.22 2.89
N PHE A 13 -12.66 -0.75 2.12
CA PHE A 13 -12.82 -0.61 0.68
C PHE A 13 -13.91 0.42 0.35
N ALA A 14 -15.09 0.30 0.97
CA ALA A 14 -16.22 1.20 0.75
C ALA A 14 -15.88 2.65 1.15
N THR A 15 -15.29 2.83 2.33
CA THR A 15 -14.84 4.15 2.82
C THR A 15 -13.72 4.73 1.95
N GLY A 16 -12.76 3.90 1.54
CA GLY A 16 -11.71 4.31 0.61
C GLY A 16 -12.25 4.73 -0.75
N PHE A 17 -13.22 4.00 -1.29
CA PHE A 17 -13.86 4.32 -2.57
C PHE A 17 -14.62 5.65 -2.49
N MET A 18 -15.41 5.85 -1.44
CA MET A 18 -16.13 7.11 -1.20
C MET A 18 -15.16 8.29 -1.05
N GLY A 19 -14.08 8.11 -0.27
CA GLY A 19 -13.03 9.12 -0.12
C GLY A 19 -12.34 9.47 -1.44
N GLY A 20 -12.05 8.47 -2.27
CA GLY A 20 -11.49 8.66 -3.61
C GLY A 20 -12.42 9.41 -4.55
N ALA A 21 -13.70 9.04 -4.58
CA ALA A 21 -14.70 9.74 -5.38
C ALA A 21 -14.85 11.21 -4.94
N ALA A 22 -14.88 11.47 -3.62
CA ALA A 22 -14.93 12.82 -3.08
C ALA A 22 -13.70 13.65 -3.46
N LEU A 23 -12.50 13.07 -3.32
CA LEU A 23 -11.25 13.72 -3.72
C LEU A 23 -11.18 13.98 -5.23
N PHE A 24 -11.71 13.07 -6.05
CA PHE A 24 -11.75 13.23 -7.49
C PHE A 24 -12.67 14.40 -7.89
N VAL A 25 -13.88 14.43 -7.35
CA VAL A 25 -14.83 15.55 -7.56
C VAL A 25 -14.24 16.86 -7.04
N LEU A 26 -13.58 16.85 -5.88
CA LEU A 26 -12.90 18.01 -5.34
C LEU A 26 -11.77 18.47 -6.27
N GLY A 27 -11.04 17.55 -6.89
CA GLY A 27 -9.98 17.84 -7.87
C GLY A 27 -10.48 18.49 -9.14
N LEU A 28 -11.70 18.17 -9.58
CA LEU A 28 -12.35 18.84 -10.71
C LEU A 28 -12.75 20.28 -10.36
N ARG A 29 -13.07 20.56 -9.10
CA ARG A 29 -13.51 21.90 -8.64
C ARG A 29 -12.36 22.80 -8.17
N VAL A 30 -11.33 22.21 -7.54
CA VAL A 30 -10.25 22.94 -6.88
C VAL A 30 -8.92 22.50 -7.44
N ARG A 31 -8.18 23.44 -8.03
CA ARG A 31 -6.83 23.20 -8.59
C ARG A 31 -5.76 23.18 -7.49
N SER A 32 -5.84 22.22 -6.57
CA SER A 32 -4.86 22.06 -5.48
C SER A 32 -3.76 21.07 -5.85
N ARG A 33 -2.51 21.44 -5.54
CA ARG A 33 -1.34 20.55 -5.71
C ARG A 33 -1.33 19.37 -4.72
N LEU A 34 -2.21 19.35 -3.73
CA LEU A 34 -2.33 18.24 -2.77
C LEU A 34 -3.26 17.13 -3.26
N ILE A 35 -4.17 17.44 -4.18
CA ILE A 35 -5.18 16.47 -4.63
C ILE A 35 -4.57 15.32 -5.44
N PRO A 36 -3.64 15.56 -6.40
CA PRO A 36 -3.02 14.46 -7.13
C PRO A 36 -2.33 13.42 -6.26
N PRO A 37 -1.44 13.76 -5.29
CA PRO A 37 -0.82 12.75 -4.44
C PRO A 37 -1.83 12.05 -3.52
N LEU A 38 -2.89 12.73 -3.06
CA LEU A 38 -3.97 12.09 -2.29
C LEU A 38 -4.73 11.07 -3.13
N LEU A 39 -5.02 11.38 -4.41
CA LEU A 39 -5.65 10.44 -5.33
C LEU A 39 -4.76 9.22 -5.60
N VAL A 40 -3.46 9.43 -5.80
CA VAL A 40 -2.50 8.32 -5.98
C VAL A 40 -2.47 7.43 -4.73
N PHE A 41 -2.39 8.04 -3.54
CA PHE A 41 -2.46 7.30 -2.27
C PHE A 41 -3.73 6.46 -2.19
N GLN A 42 -4.88 7.06 -2.51
CA GLN A 42 -6.18 6.42 -2.42
C GLN A 42 -6.32 5.25 -3.41
N VAL A 43 -5.84 5.43 -4.65
CA VAL A 43 -5.85 4.38 -5.68
C VAL A 43 -4.94 3.23 -5.28
N LEU A 44 -3.70 3.52 -4.84
CA LEU A 44 -2.78 2.47 -4.37
C LEU A 44 -3.38 1.69 -3.19
N PHE A 45 -4.01 2.39 -2.25
CA PHE A 45 -4.66 1.76 -1.10
C PHE A 45 -5.83 0.87 -1.52
N LEU A 46 -6.73 1.37 -2.38
CA LEU A 46 -7.88 0.61 -2.89
C LEU A 46 -7.47 -0.64 -3.65
N VAL A 47 -6.51 -0.50 -4.58
CA VAL A 47 -6.00 -1.64 -5.36
C VAL A 47 -5.30 -2.64 -4.43
N GLY A 48 -4.50 -2.16 -3.46
CA GLY A 48 -3.81 -3.03 -2.51
C GLY A 48 -4.80 -3.80 -1.63
N LEU A 49 -5.81 -3.12 -1.12
CA LEU A 49 -6.88 -3.73 -0.34
C LEU A 49 -7.68 -4.75 -1.16
N GLY A 50 -7.98 -4.43 -2.42
CA GLY A 50 -8.64 -5.33 -3.36
C GLY A 50 -7.83 -6.60 -3.62
N LEU A 51 -6.51 -6.48 -3.78
CA LEU A 51 -5.62 -7.63 -3.93
C LEU A 51 -5.55 -8.50 -2.67
N VAL A 52 -5.56 -7.89 -1.49
CA VAL A 52 -5.62 -8.65 -0.22
C VAL A 52 -6.96 -9.39 -0.08
N ALA A 53 -8.08 -8.73 -0.41
CA ALA A 53 -9.39 -9.36 -0.43
C ALA A 53 -9.45 -10.52 -1.43
N LEU A 54 -8.88 -10.33 -2.64
CA LEU A 54 -8.76 -11.38 -3.65
C LEU A 54 -7.94 -12.57 -3.13
N TYR A 55 -6.80 -12.32 -2.49
CA TYR A 55 -5.99 -13.37 -1.87
C TYR A 55 -6.79 -14.16 -0.83
N ALA A 56 -7.49 -13.46 0.07
CA ALA A 56 -8.32 -14.09 1.10
C ALA A 56 -9.47 -14.92 0.50
N TYR A 57 -10.07 -14.43 -0.59
CA TYR A 57 -11.12 -15.15 -1.32
C TYR A 57 -10.58 -16.42 -1.98
N LEU A 58 -9.46 -16.35 -2.70
CA LEU A 58 -8.82 -17.51 -3.33
C LEU A 58 -8.40 -18.55 -2.30
N TYR A 59 -7.83 -18.10 -1.18
CA TYR A 59 -7.49 -18.98 -0.06
C TYR A 59 -8.73 -19.67 0.53
N GLY A 60 -9.84 -18.95 0.67
CA GLY A 60 -11.11 -19.50 1.12
C GLY A 60 -11.73 -20.52 0.16
N LEU A 61 -11.56 -20.33 -1.15
CA LEU A 61 -12.07 -21.26 -2.17
C LEU A 61 -11.24 -22.55 -2.27
N TRP A 62 -9.91 -22.41 -2.30
CA TRP A 62 -9.01 -23.52 -2.63
C TRP A 62 -8.36 -24.16 -1.40
N GLY A 63 -8.54 -23.58 -0.21
CA GLY A 63 -7.85 -23.95 1.03
C GLY A 63 -6.34 -23.62 1.01
N THR A 64 -5.76 -23.46 -0.18
CA THR A 64 -4.36 -23.09 -0.41
C THR A 64 -4.27 -22.23 -1.66
N VAL A 65 -3.36 -21.24 -1.65
CA VAL A 65 -3.04 -20.46 -2.86
C VAL A 65 -1.78 -21.06 -3.47
N PRO A 66 -1.75 -21.38 -4.78
CA PRO A 66 -0.56 -21.90 -5.43
C PRO A 66 0.67 -21.03 -5.15
N ASN A 67 1.78 -21.65 -4.73
CA ASN A 67 3.02 -20.96 -4.40
C ASN A 67 3.47 -19.88 -5.40
N PRO A 68 3.44 -20.08 -6.73
CA PRO A 68 3.83 -19.02 -7.67
C PRO A 68 2.89 -17.81 -7.60
N LEU A 69 1.58 -18.03 -7.46
CA LEU A 69 0.60 -16.96 -7.36
C LEU A 69 0.73 -16.20 -6.03
N ALA A 70 0.92 -16.92 -4.92
CA ALA A 70 1.15 -16.32 -3.61
C ALA A 70 2.42 -15.44 -3.60
N LEU A 71 3.48 -15.90 -4.28
CA LEU A 71 4.73 -15.14 -4.41
C LEU A 71 4.54 -13.87 -5.24
N ILE A 72 3.88 -13.96 -6.40
CA ILE A 72 3.59 -12.79 -7.26
C ILE A 72 2.73 -11.78 -6.49
N LEU A 73 1.66 -12.23 -5.84
CA LEU A 73 0.81 -11.37 -5.02
C LEU A 73 1.61 -10.71 -3.88
N GLY A 74 2.48 -11.47 -3.22
CA GLY A 74 3.37 -10.96 -2.17
C GLY A 74 4.33 -9.87 -2.66
N ILE A 75 4.96 -10.06 -3.83
CA ILE A 75 5.82 -9.06 -4.47
C ILE A 75 5.02 -7.80 -4.81
N VAL A 76 3.87 -7.94 -5.46
CA VAL A 76 3.03 -6.80 -5.86
C VAL A 76 2.56 -6.03 -4.62
N LEU A 77 2.01 -6.70 -3.62
CA LEU A 77 1.53 -6.08 -2.38
C LEU A 77 2.65 -5.37 -1.62
N THR A 78 3.86 -5.95 -1.58
CA THR A 78 5.02 -5.35 -0.93
C THR A 78 5.48 -4.09 -1.67
N GLY A 79 5.51 -4.12 -3.00
CA GLY A 79 5.83 -2.97 -3.84
C GLY A 79 4.78 -1.84 -3.70
N MET A 80 3.50 -2.20 -3.68
CA MET A 80 2.42 -1.25 -3.44
C MET A 80 2.51 -0.60 -2.06
N ASN A 81 2.81 -1.39 -1.03
CA ASN A 81 3.01 -0.86 0.33
C ASN A 81 4.16 0.15 0.37
N ALA A 82 5.30 -0.15 -0.26
CA ALA A 82 6.40 0.81 -0.37
C ALA A 82 5.98 2.10 -1.10
N ALA A 83 5.22 1.98 -2.19
CA ALA A 83 4.70 3.13 -2.93
C ALA A 83 3.74 3.99 -2.08
N ILE A 84 2.86 3.37 -1.29
CA ILE A 84 1.96 4.08 -0.36
C ILE A 84 2.76 4.94 0.62
N TYR A 85 3.81 4.38 1.23
CA TYR A 85 4.66 5.13 2.16
C TYR A 85 5.49 6.21 1.47
N ALA A 86 5.94 5.99 0.22
CA ALA A 86 6.62 7.03 -0.55
C ALA A 86 5.69 8.22 -0.82
N VAL A 87 4.43 7.95 -1.18
CA VAL A 87 3.42 9.00 -1.38
C VAL A 87 3.08 9.69 -0.06
N ALA A 88 3.04 8.97 1.06
CA ALA A 88 2.85 9.56 2.38
C ALA A 88 3.96 10.58 2.72
N ILE A 89 5.22 10.26 2.42
CA ILE A 89 6.35 11.21 2.56
C ILE A 89 6.11 12.45 1.68
N VAL A 90 5.70 12.27 0.43
CA VAL A 90 5.38 13.40 -0.47
C VAL A 90 4.27 14.28 0.11
N LEU A 91 3.23 13.69 0.69
CA LEU A 91 2.14 14.41 1.34
C LEU A 91 2.63 15.20 2.56
N VAL A 92 3.39 14.57 3.46
CA VAL A 92 3.98 15.24 4.63
C VAL A 92 4.82 16.44 4.20
N ARG A 93 5.64 16.29 3.15
CA ARG A 93 6.50 17.36 2.61
C ARG A 93 5.76 18.50 1.93
N ARG A 94 4.57 18.23 1.38
CA ARG A 94 3.72 19.25 0.75
C ARG A 94 2.82 19.98 1.75
N ILE A 95 2.43 19.32 2.84
CA ILE A 95 1.61 19.91 3.91
C ILE A 95 2.49 20.72 4.88
N SER A 96 3.72 20.28 5.13
CA SER A 96 4.63 20.95 6.08
C SER A 96 5.40 22.11 5.42
N PRO A 97 5.24 23.35 5.89
CA PRO A 97 6.04 24.47 5.42
C PRO A 97 7.55 24.23 5.65
N PRO A 98 8.44 24.78 4.80
CA PRO A 98 9.89 24.57 4.91
C PRO A 98 10.46 24.91 6.30
N ALA A 99 9.90 25.94 6.96
CA ALA A 99 10.28 26.37 8.30
C ALA A 99 9.93 25.37 9.42
N SER A 100 8.94 24.49 9.21
CA SER A 100 8.53 23.48 10.20
C SER A 100 9.07 22.08 9.93
N ARG A 101 9.85 21.87 8.86
CA ARG A 101 10.42 20.55 8.50
C ARG A 101 11.37 19.99 9.55
N ARG A 102 11.94 20.82 10.42
CA ARG A 102 12.79 20.40 11.56
C ARG A 102 12.01 20.08 12.84
N LYS A 103 10.69 20.24 12.88
CA LYS A 103 9.89 19.82 14.04
C LYS A 103 9.83 18.28 14.11
N ALA A 104 9.77 17.74 15.32
CA ALA A 104 9.87 16.29 15.57
C ALA A 104 8.82 15.45 14.81
N TYR A 105 7.61 15.98 14.62
CA TYR A 105 6.49 15.28 14.00
C TYR A 105 6.69 14.90 12.52
N PRO A 106 7.01 15.84 11.59
CA PRO A 106 7.28 15.48 10.21
C PRO A 106 8.52 14.58 10.06
N ALA A 107 9.54 14.77 10.89
CA ALA A 107 10.74 13.93 10.88
C ALA A 107 10.44 12.48 11.28
N ALA A 108 9.67 12.28 12.36
CA ALA A 108 9.29 10.94 12.81
C ALA A 108 8.46 10.20 11.76
N ALA A 109 7.50 10.88 11.11
CA ALA A 109 6.69 10.30 10.05
C ALA A 109 7.54 9.88 8.84
N GLU A 110 8.49 10.72 8.41
CA GLU A 110 9.41 10.39 7.31
C GLU A 110 10.34 9.22 7.67
N ILE A 111 10.85 9.16 8.90
CA ILE A 111 11.71 8.06 9.37
C ILE A 111 10.94 6.75 9.39
N LEU A 112 9.75 6.74 10.01
CA LEU A 112 8.92 5.53 10.09
C LEU A 112 8.53 5.05 8.68
N ALA A 113 8.11 5.96 7.79
CA ALA A 113 7.81 5.62 6.41
C ALA A 113 9.06 5.08 5.67
N GLY A 114 10.22 5.70 5.87
CA GLY A 114 11.49 5.26 5.30
C GLY A 114 11.89 3.86 5.76
N LEU A 115 11.69 3.53 7.04
CA LEU A 115 11.94 2.19 7.59
C LEU A 115 11.02 1.15 6.94
N VAL A 116 9.74 1.47 6.73
CA VAL A 116 8.82 0.54 6.06
C VAL A 116 9.19 0.33 4.59
N ILE A 117 9.62 1.38 3.89
CA ILE A 117 10.13 1.27 2.52
C ILE A 117 11.38 0.38 2.49
N LEU A 118 12.36 0.62 3.37
CA LEU A 118 13.59 -0.15 3.42
C LEU A 118 13.32 -1.63 3.70
N LYS A 119 12.45 -1.93 4.68
CA LYS A 119 12.00 -3.29 4.97
C LYS A 119 11.35 -3.93 3.73
N SER A 120 10.48 -3.19 3.05
CA SER A 120 9.75 -3.69 1.87
C SER A 120 10.73 -4.01 0.73
N LEU A 121 11.72 -3.15 0.48
CA LEU A 121 12.78 -3.39 -0.50
C LEU A 121 13.63 -4.60 -0.14
N ALA A 122 14.00 -4.77 1.13
CA ALA A 122 14.74 -5.95 1.59
C ALA A 122 13.93 -7.24 1.39
N SER A 123 12.63 -7.22 1.70
CA SER A 123 11.73 -8.36 1.45
C SER A 123 11.61 -8.69 -0.04
N LEU A 124 11.54 -7.68 -0.91
CA LEU A 124 11.54 -7.88 -2.36
C LEU A 124 12.85 -8.46 -2.88
N ALA A 125 13.98 -7.97 -2.40
CA ALA A 125 15.30 -8.49 -2.78
C ALA A 125 15.46 -9.97 -2.37
N LEU A 126 15.00 -10.33 -1.17
CA LEU A 126 15.00 -11.71 -0.70
C LEU A 126 14.06 -12.61 -1.53
N ALA A 127 12.86 -12.13 -1.87
CA ALA A 127 11.93 -12.86 -2.71
C ALA A 127 12.49 -13.10 -4.12
N ALA A 128 13.16 -12.09 -4.71
CA ALA A 128 13.84 -12.20 -6.00
C ALA A 128 15.03 -13.17 -5.93
N ALA A 129 15.85 -13.10 -4.88
CA ALA A 129 16.96 -14.04 -4.67
C ALA A 129 16.47 -15.49 -4.48
N GLY A 130 15.31 -15.68 -3.86
CA GLY A 130 14.65 -16.98 -3.71
C GLY A 130 14.12 -17.56 -5.03
N LEU A 131 13.66 -16.70 -5.95
CA LEU A 131 13.27 -17.10 -7.32
C LEU A 131 14.48 -17.54 -8.16
N SER A 132 15.65 -16.94 -7.93
CA SER A 132 16.89 -17.21 -8.68
C SER A 132 17.64 -18.46 -8.25
N ARG A 133 17.13 -19.25 -7.30
CA ARG A 133 17.72 -20.55 -6.88
C ARG A 133 16.89 -21.72 -7.43
N PRO A 134 17.15 -22.20 -8.66
CA PRO A 134 16.59 -23.45 -9.16
C PRO A 134 17.38 -24.61 -8.55
N GLY A 135 16.93 -25.20 -7.44
CA GLY A 135 17.57 -26.41 -6.90
C GLY A 135 17.27 -26.82 -5.46
N ALA A 136 16.63 -26.00 -4.64
CA ALA A 136 16.34 -26.35 -3.24
C ALA A 136 14.92 -26.92 -3.03
N ARG A 137 14.44 -27.73 -3.97
CA ARG A 137 13.25 -28.58 -3.81
C ARG A 137 13.61 -29.98 -4.29
N ALA A 138 14.30 -30.71 -3.42
CA ALA A 138 14.37 -32.17 -3.42
C ALA A 138 13.71 -32.64 -2.13
#